data_AF-U1ZXR4-F1
#
_entry.id   AF-U1ZXR4-F1
#
_cell.length_a   1.000
_cell.length_b   1.000
_cell.length_c   1.000
_cell.angle_alpha   90.00
_cell.angle_beta   90.00
_cell.angle_gamma   90.00
#
_symmetry.space_group_name_H-M   'P 1'
#
loop_
_entity.id
_entity.type
_entity.pdbx_description
1 polymer ?
#
loop_
_entity_poly.entity_id
_entity_poly.type
_entity_poly.pdbx_seq_one_letter_code
_entity_poly.pdbx_strand_id
1 'polypeptide(L)'
;DLAGQLRFGPDVHWLDALDYRVDERLRAPFAAAIGRYFPALDAARLQPGYAGVRAKLSGPGEPPADFLIQTPADHRLPGLVNLFGIESPGLTASLAIAERVAAAL
;
A
#
# COMPACT_ATOMS: atom_id res chain seq x y z
N ASP A 1 3.78 -16.13 1.99
CA ASP A 1 2.72 -15.65 1.08
C ASP A 1 1.73 -16.79 0.92
N LEU A 2 0.77 -16.69 0.00
CA LEU A 2 -0.18 -17.78 -0.26
C LEU A 2 0.47 -19.06 -0.81
N ALA A 3 1.74 -18.99 -1.26
CA ALA A 3 2.54 -20.12 -1.72
C ALA A 3 3.54 -20.61 -0.65
N GLY A 4 3.43 -20.14 0.61
CA GLY A 4 4.29 -20.54 1.71
C GLY A 4 5.68 -19.88 1.75
N GLN A 5 5.97 -18.90 0.89
CA GLN A 5 7.25 -18.21 0.90
C GLN A 5 7.31 -17.10 1.95
N LEU A 6 8.42 -17.01 2.67
CA LEU A 6 8.66 -15.90 3.59
C LEU A 6 8.97 -14.62 2.79
N ARG A 7 8.32 -13.51 3.17
CA ARG A 7 8.56 -12.18 2.59
C ARG A 7 8.75 -11.17 3.71
N PHE A 8 9.61 -10.19 3.48
CA PHE A 8 9.87 -9.09 4.40
C PHE A 8 9.54 -7.75 3.74
N GLY A 9 9.21 -6.76 4.55
CA GLY A 9 8.78 -5.43 4.12
C GLY A 9 7.28 -5.20 4.36
N PRO A 10 6.66 -4.29 3.61
CA PRO A 10 7.30 -3.34 2.68
C PRO A 10 8.05 -2.24 3.45
N ASP A 11 9.05 -1.64 2.81
CA ASP A 11 9.50 -0.29 3.18
C ASP A 11 8.61 0.76 2.49
N VAL A 12 8.96 2.04 2.63
CA VAL A 12 8.17 3.15 2.09
C VAL A 12 9.08 4.24 1.54
N HIS A 13 8.82 4.61 0.29
CA HIS A 13 9.45 5.73 -0.40
C HIS A 13 8.37 6.56 -1.11
N TRP A 14 8.59 7.88 -1.19
CA TRP A 14 7.79 8.76 -2.02
C TRP A 14 8.33 8.75 -3.45
N LEU A 15 7.43 8.85 -4.42
CA LEU A 15 7.74 8.74 -5.83
C LEU A 15 7.14 9.93 -6.59
N ASP A 16 7.92 10.52 -7.49
CA ASP A 16 7.43 11.55 -8.43
C ASP A 16 6.80 10.92 -9.68
N ALA A 17 7.19 9.67 -9.99
CA ALA A 17 6.67 8.89 -11.11
C ALA A 17 6.53 7.42 -10.72
N LEU A 18 5.60 6.71 -11.37
CA LEU A 18 5.40 5.29 -11.12
C LEU A 18 6.66 4.50 -11.48
N ASP A 19 7.25 3.86 -10.48
CA ASP A 19 8.38 2.96 -10.62
C ASP A 19 8.15 1.73 -9.74
N TYR A 20 8.20 0.55 -10.35
CA TYR A 20 7.96 -0.73 -9.69
C TYR A 20 9.24 -1.59 -9.59
N ARG A 21 10.39 -1.03 -9.95
CA ARG A 21 11.68 -1.71 -9.80
C ARG A 21 12.01 -1.85 -8.32
N VAL A 22 12.52 -3.02 -7.94
CA VAL A 22 13.03 -3.27 -6.59
C VAL A 22 14.53 -2.99 -6.59
N ASP A 23 14.96 -2.00 -5.82
CA ASP A 23 16.37 -1.63 -5.72
C ASP A 23 17.15 -2.65 -4.89
N GLU A 24 18.04 -3.42 -5.54
CA GLU A 24 18.87 -4.42 -4.88
C GLU A 24 19.79 -3.84 -3.80
N ARG A 25 20.12 -2.54 -3.87
CA ARG A 25 20.95 -1.86 -2.87
C ARG A 25 20.27 -1.82 -1.50
N LEU A 26 18.95 -2.05 -1.42
CA LEU A 26 18.20 -2.14 -0.18
C LEU A 26 18.42 -3.45 0.58
N ARG A 27 19.15 -4.44 0.03
CA ARG A 27 19.42 -5.72 0.71
C ARG A 27 20.08 -5.53 2.08
N ALA A 28 21.14 -4.72 2.15
CA ALA A 28 21.89 -4.49 3.39
C ALA A 28 21.05 -3.82 4.49
N PRO A 29 20.33 -2.70 4.24
CA PRO A 29 19.48 -2.10 5.27
C PRO A 29 18.31 -3.01 5.69
N PHE A 30 17.73 -3.79 4.77
CA PHE A 30 16.73 -4.79 5.12
C PHE A 30 17.31 -5.87 6.05
N ALA A 31 18.48 -6.42 5.73
CA ALA A 31 19.13 -7.44 6.55
C ALA A 31 19.38 -6.94 7.99
N ALA A 32 19.86 -5.69 8.13
CA ALA A 32 20.09 -5.08 9.42
C ALA A 32 18.78 -4.90 10.22
N ALA A 33 17.71 -4.43 9.58
CA ALA A 33 16.41 -4.24 10.22
C ALA A 33 15.75 -5.58 10.63
N ILE A 34 15.78 -6.57 9.74
CA ILE A 34 15.20 -7.90 9.97
C ILE A 34 15.96 -8.64 11.08
N GLY A 35 17.29 -8.56 11.09
CA GLY A 35 18.15 -9.24 12.07
C GLY A 35 17.83 -8.89 13.53
N ARG A 36 17.18 -7.74 13.78
CA ARG A 36 16.71 -7.33 15.12
C ARG A 36 15.65 -8.26 15.72
N TYR A 37 14.82 -8.88 14.88
CA TYR A 37 13.75 -9.79 15.31
C TYR A 37 13.86 -11.19 14.71
N PHE A 38 14.76 -11.39 13.74
CA PHE A 38 15.05 -12.68 13.14
C PHE A 38 16.59 -12.88 13.03
N PRO A 39 17.28 -13.14 14.16
CA PRO A 39 18.75 -13.13 14.21
C PRO A 39 19.44 -14.21 13.36
N ALA A 40 18.74 -15.30 13.06
CA ALA A 40 19.23 -16.38 12.20
C ALA A 40 19.13 -16.05 10.69
N LEU A 41 18.81 -14.80 10.34
CA LEU A 41 18.74 -14.35 8.95
C LEU A 41 20.09 -14.51 8.26
N ASP A 42 20.09 -15.23 7.15
CA ASP A 42 21.17 -15.18 6.17
C ASP A 42 20.84 -14.11 5.12
N ALA A 43 21.58 -13.00 5.17
CA ALA A 43 21.38 -11.86 4.27
C ALA A 43 21.57 -12.21 2.79
N ALA A 44 22.39 -13.23 2.46
CA ALA A 44 22.60 -13.66 1.09
C ALA A 44 21.35 -14.32 0.47
N ARG A 45 20.41 -14.77 1.32
CA ARG A 45 19.14 -15.36 0.90
C ARG A 45 18.04 -14.32 0.66
N LEU A 46 18.29 -13.05 0.95
CA LEU A 46 17.36 -11.97 0.60
C LEU A 46 17.44 -11.69 -0.90
N GLN A 47 16.37 -12.04 -1.59
CA GLN A 47 16.18 -11.80 -3.02
C GLN A 47 15.13 -10.71 -3.24
N PRO A 48 15.26 -9.89 -4.30
CA PRO A 48 14.21 -8.94 -4.69
C PRO A 48 12.86 -9.65 -4.87
N GLY A 49 11.82 -9.13 -4.23
CA GLY A 49 10.45 -9.60 -4.39
C GLY A 49 9.72 -8.79 -5.46
N TYR A 50 8.86 -7.88 -5.01
CA TYR A 50 8.09 -6.97 -5.85
C TYR A 50 7.87 -5.66 -5.11
N ALA A 51 7.51 -4.62 -5.85
CA ALA A 51 7.08 -3.34 -5.30
C ALA A 51 5.58 -3.12 -5.54
N GLY A 52 4.97 -2.28 -4.71
CA GLY A 52 3.63 -1.76 -4.91
C GLY A 52 3.59 -0.27 -4.60
N VAL A 53 2.78 0.47 -5.35
CA VAL A 53 2.58 1.92 -5.14
C VAL A 53 1.24 2.11 -4.46
N ARG A 54 1.22 2.90 -3.37
CA ARG A 54 -0.01 3.23 -2.63
C ARG A 54 -0.60 4.53 -3.19
N ALA A 55 -1.90 4.54 -3.45
CA ALA A 55 -2.64 5.76 -3.76
C ALA A 55 -2.78 6.58 -2.46
N LYS A 56 -1.93 7.57 -2.26
CA LYS A 56 -1.94 8.44 -1.07
C LYS A 56 -2.73 9.72 -1.34
N LEU A 57 -3.47 10.18 -0.33
CA LEU A 57 -4.15 11.48 -0.34
C LEU A 57 -3.39 12.57 0.42
N SER A 58 -2.48 12.19 1.30
CA SER A 58 -1.58 13.09 2.01
C SER A 58 -0.14 12.92 1.55
N GLY A 59 0.64 13.98 1.64
CA GLY A 59 2.03 14.04 1.22
C GLY A 59 3.06 13.66 2.30
N PRO A 60 4.37 13.73 1.99
CA PRO A 60 5.43 13.53 2.96
C PRO A 60 5.30 14.50 4.15
N GLY A 61 5.26 13.95 5.38
CA GLY A 61 5.18 14.74 6.62
C GLY A 61 3.77 15.20 7.01
N GLU A 62 2.77 14.97 6.15
CA GLU A 62 1.37 15.24 6.46
C GLU A 62 0.75 14.06 7.24
N PRO A 63 -0.29 14.31 8.06
CA PRO A 63 -1.01 13.23 8.73
C PRO A 63 -1.62 12.26 7.70
N PRO A 64 -1.73 10.95 8.02
CA PRO A 64 -2.45 10.02 7.16
C PRO A 64 -3.90 10.49 6.95
N ALA A 65 -4.32 10.55 5.69
CA ALA A 65 -5.72 10.80 5.34
C ALA A 65 -6.53 9.50 5.39
N ASP A 66 -7.82 9.61 5.70
CA ASP A 66 -8.77 8.49 5.58
C ASP A 66 -9.12 8.22 4.10
N PHE A 67 -9.78 7.10 3.82
CA PHE A 67 -10.37 6.84 2.51
C PHE A 67 -11.37 7.93 2.15
N LEU A 68 -11.27 8.45 0.93
CA LEU A 68 -12.22 9.43 0.42
C LEU A 68 -13.16 8.76 -0.57
N ILE A 69 -14.40 8.54 -0.12
CA ILE A 69 -15.50 8.04 -0.96
C ILE A 69 -16.47 9.20 -1.17
N GLN A 70 -16.45 9.80 -2.36
CA GLN A 70 -17.37 10.88 -2.72
C GLN A 70 -18.53 10.32 -3.54
N THR A 71 -19.72 10.80 -3.23
CA THR A 71 -21.00 10.35 -3.80
C THR A 71 -21.70 11.52 -4.52
N PRO A 72 -22.81 11.27 -5.25
CA PRO A 72 -23.60 12.34 -5.82
C PRO A 72 -24.07 13.38 -4.80
N ALA A 73 -24.23 13.02 -3.51
CA ALA A 73 -24.56 13.97 -2.45
C ALA A 73 -23.45 14.99 -2.17
N ASP A 74 -22.18 14.61 -2.41
CA ASP A 74 -21.01 15.46 -2.14
C ASP A 74 -20.71 16.40 -3.31
N HIS A 75 -20.77 15.91 -4.54
CA HIS A 75 -20.35 16.66 -5.73
C HIS A 75 -21.49 17.01 -6.70
N ARG A 76 -22.72 16.54 -6.48
CA ARG A 76 -23.92 16.81 -7.31
C ARG A 76 -23.81 16.32 -8.76
N LEU A 77 -23.07 15.22 -8.98
CA LEU A 77 -22.97 14.56 -10.30
C LEU A 77 -23.69 13.20 -10.22
N PRO A 78 -24.87 13.05 -10.84
CA PRO A 78 -25.62 11.80 -10.80
C PRO A 78 -24.83 10.64 -11.43
N GLY A 79 -24.87 9.47 -10.80
CA GLY A 79 -24.26 8.24 -11.31
C GLY A 79 -22.73 8.16 -11.19
N LEU A 80 -22.07 9.12 -10.54
CA LEU A 80 -20.63 9.10 -10.28
C LEU A 80 -20.36 8.88 -8.78
N VAL A 81 -19.44 7.96 -8.47
CA VAL A 81 -18.85 7.80 -7.14
C VAL A 81 -17.33 7.75 -7.30
N ASN A 82 -16.60 8.60 -6.58
CA ASN A 82 -15.14 8.62 -6.61
C ASN A 82 -14.57 7.89 -5.40
N LEU A 83 -13.54 7.06 -5.62
CA LEU A 83 -12.79 6.38 -4.57
C LEU A 83 -11.33 6.84 -4.65
N PHE A 84 -10.90 7.64 -3.68
CA PHE A 84 -9.52 8.11 -3.59
C PHE A 84 -8.87 7.62 -2.30
N GLY A 85 -7.55 7.45 -2.35
CA GLY A 85 -6.79 7.09 -1.16
C GLY A 85 -7.01 5.66 -0.67
N ILE A 86 -7.58 4.77 -1.49
CA ILE A 86 -7.87 3.37 -1.10
C ILE A 86 -6.56 2.56 -1.03
N GLU A 87 -5.72 2.86 -0.05
CA GLU A 87 -4.52 2.10 0.30
C GLU A 87 -4.84 0.99 1.31
N SER A 88 -3.87 0.49 2.07
CA SER A 88 -4.16 -0.48 3.15
C SER A 88 -5.02 0.16 4.24
N PRO A 89 -6.11 -0.50 4.71
CA PRO A 89 -6.50 -1.90 4.52
C PRO A 89 -7.59 -2.13 3.44
N GLY A 90 -7.49 -1.50 2.27
CA GLY A 90 -8.51 -1.48 1.23
C GLY A 90 -8.93 -2.84 0.68
N LEU A 91 -8.01 -3.81 0.58
CA LEU A 91 -8.36 -5.18 0.21
C LEU A 91 -9.26 -5.83 1.27
N THR A 92 -8.89 -5.72 2.56
CA THR A 92 -9.70 -6.24 3.67
C THR A 92 -11.06 -5.54 3.74
N ALA A 93 -11.12 -4.25 3.47
CA ALA A 93 -12.34 -3.44 3.50
C ALA A 93 -13.17 -3.51 2.19
N SER A 94 -12.72 -4.26 1.18
CA SER A 94 -13.27 -4.18 -0.19
C SER A 94 -14.78 -4.42 -0.27
N LEU A 95 -15.32 -5.40 0.47
CA LEU A 95 -16.76 -5.67 0.49
C LEU A 95 -17.56 -4.54 1.14
N ALA A 96 -17.08 -4.00 2.26
CA ALA A 96 -17.74 -2.87 2.93
C ALA A 96 -17.68 -1.58 2.08
N ILE A 97 -16.57 -1.37 1.35
CA ILE A 97 -16.46 -0.27 0.38
C ILE A 97 -17.51 -0.46 -0.72
N ALA A 98 -17.65 -1.67 -1.27
CA ALA A 98 -18.64 -1.96 -2.31
C ALA A 98 -20.08 -1.73 -1.83
N GLU A 99 -20.43 -2.13 -0.61
CA GLU A 99 -21.74 -1.87 0.00
C GLU A 99 -22.03 -0.36 0.09
N ARG A 100 -21.04 0.44 0.52
CA ARG A 100 -21.18 1.91 0.59
C ARG A 100 -21.35 2.54 -0.79
N VAL A 101 -20.63 2.04 -1.80
CA VAL A 101 -20.79 2.50 -3.19
C VAL A 101 -22.17 2.14 -3.74
N ALA A 102 -22.64 0.91 -3.53
CA ALA A 102 -23.94 0.45 -4.01
C ALA A 102 -25.11 1.22 -3.38
N ALA A 103 -25.00 1.62 -2.11
CA ALA A 103 -26.01 2.43 -1.44
C ALA A 103 -26.04 3.91 -1.90
N ALA A 104 -25.00 4.36 -2.60
CA ALA A 104 -24.85 5.75 -3.07
C ALA A 104 -25.22 5.96 -4.54
N LEU A 105 -25.47 4.88 -5.28
CA LEU A 105 -25.96 4.87 -6.66
C LEU A 105 -27.50 4.82 -6.68
#